data_AF-A0A965CWD7-F1
#
_entry.id   AF-A0A965CWD7-F1
#
_cell.length_a   1.000
_cell.length_b   1.000
_cell.length_c   1.000
_cell.angle_alpha   90.00
_cell.angle_beta   90.00
_cell.angle_gamma   90.00
#
_symmetry.space_group_name_H-M   'P 1'
#
loop_
_entity.id
_entity.type
_entity.pdbx_description
1 polymer ?
#
loop_
_entity_poly.entity_id
_entity_poly.type
_entity_poly.pdbx_seq_one_letter_code
_entity_poly.pdbx_strand_id
1 'polypeptide(L)' 'AKPHDEARKLIAHRLRREQKVIEGFATKNPATLDELVAVVYADTPIKLHGAAKRSLYAHLLKLEADGRVARAGDDWRLI' A
#
# COMPACT_ATOMS: atom_id res chain seq x y z
N ALA A 1 -2.63 5.59 28.74
CA ALA A 1 -2.08 5.75 27.37
C ALA A 1 -1.55 7.16 27.21
N LYS A 2 -0.45 7.38 26.48
CA LYS A 2 0.06 8.72 26.13
C LYS A 2 -0.36 9.01 24.69
N PRO A 3 -1.36 9.88 24.42
CA PRO A 3 -1.95 10.03 23.09
C PRO A 3 -0.93 10.35 21.98
N HIS A 4 0.09 11.15 22.30
CA HIS A 4 1.16 11.49 21.37
C HIS A 4 2.03 10.28 20.96
N ASP A 5 2.22 9.31 21.85
CA ASP A 5 2.98 8.10 21.51
C ASP A 5 2.22 7.20 20.53
N GLU A 6 0.90 7.07 20.71
CA GLU A 6 0.05 6.33 19.79
C GLU A 6 -0.02 7.00 18.41
N ALA A 7 -0.11 8.33 18.37
CA ALA A 7 -0.02 9.09 17.12
C ALA A 7 1.31 8.83 16.39
N ARG A 8 2.45 8.86 17.10
CA ARG A 8 3.77 8.56 16.53
C ARG A 8 3.86 7.15 15.97
N LYS A 9 3.34 6.15 16.71
CA LYS A 9 3.30 4.75 16.24
C LYS A 9 2.47 4.60 14.97
N LEU A 10 1.32 5.27 14.90
CA LEU A 10 0.45 5.25 13.72
C LEU A 10 1.13 5.86 12.50
N ILE A 11 1.83 6.99 12.67
CA ILE A 11 2.61 7.62 11.59
C ILE A 11 3.70 6.66 11.10
N ALA A 12 4.50 6.11 12.01
CA ALA A 12 5.56 5.16 11.65
C ALA A 12 5.02 3.90 10.97
N HIS A 13 3.85 3.41 11.38
CA HIS A 13 3.17 2.30 10.71
C HIS A 13 2.73 2.67 9.29
N ARG A 14 2.14 3.86 9.08
CA ARG A 14 1.71 4.32 7.76
C ARG A 14 2.89 4.51 6.80
N LEU A 15 3.99 5.10 7.27
CA LEU A 15 5.21 5.27 6.46
C LEU A 15 5.82 3.93 6.04
N ARG A 16 5.93 2.98 6.98
CA ARG A 16 6.40 1.63 6.66
C ARG A 16 5.49 0.92 5.67
N ARG A 17 4.17 1.08 5.79
CA ARG A 17 3.22 0.46 4.86
C ARG A 17 3.36 1.06 3.46
N GLU A 18 3.48 2.38 3.35
CA GLU A 18 3.70 3.06 2.07
C GLU A 18 4.98 2.58 1.40
N GLN A 19 6.07 2.45 2.16
CA GLN A 19 7.33 1.91 1.64
C GLN A 19 7.15 0.48 1.09
N LYS A 20 6.44 -0.40 1.82
CA LYS A 20 6.11 -1.75 1.34
C LYS A 20 5.28 -1.74 0.05
N VAL A 21 4.40 -0.75 -0.15
CA VAL A 21 3.63 -0.63 -1.41
C VAL A 21 4.54 -0.33 -2.58
N ILE A 22 5.47 0.61 -2.42
CA ILE A 22 6.47 0.95 -3.43
C ILE A 22 7.36 -0.25 -3.75
N GLU A 23 7.84 -0.95 -2.73
CA GLU A 23 8.63 -2.19 -2.88
C GLU A 23 7.84 -3.31 -3.58
N GLY A 24 6.52 -3.36 -3.41
CA GLY A 24 5.65 -4.34 -4.07
C GLY A 24 5.70 -4.27 -5.60
N PHE A 25 5.98 -3.09 -6.17
CA PHE A 25 6.15 -2.94 -7.62
C PHE A 25 7.46 -3.55 -8.15
N ALA A 26 8.41 -3.91 -7.29
CA ALA A 26 9.64 -4.58 -7.73
C ALA A 26 9.36 -5.98 -8.29
N THR A 27 8.28 -6.65 -7.84
CA THR A 27 7.86 -7.96 -8.37
C THR A 27 7.16 -7.82 -9.73
N LYS A 28 6.34 -6.78 -9.90
CA LYS A 28 5.60 -6.52 -11.13
C LYS A 28 5.26 -5.03 -11.26
N ASN A 29 5.51 -4.45 -12.43
CA ASN A 29 5.20 -3.07 -12.76
C ASN A 29 4.98 -2.95 -14.30
N PRO A 30 3.80 -2.57 -14.80
CA PRO A 30 2.58 -2.24 -14.07
C PRO A 30 1.95 -3.45 -13.38
N ALA A 31 1.18 -3.22 -12.31
CA ALA A 31 0.48 -4.26 -11.57
C ALA A 31 -0.92 -3.81 -11.14
N THR A 32 -1.84 -4.77 -11.10
CA THR A 32 -3.20 -4.55 -10.59
C THR A 32 -3.21 -4.49 -9.06
N LEU A 33 -4.31 -3.97 -8.49
CA LEU A 33 -4.53 -3.97 -7.04
C LEU A 33 -4.47 -5.39 -6.43
N ASP A 34 -4.96 -6.39 -7.17
CA ASP A 34 -5.03 -7.78 -6.75
C ASP A 34 -3.66 -8.46 -6.73
N GLU A 35 -2.80 -8.10 -7.67
CA GLU A 35 -1.41 -8.58 -7.71
C GLU A 35 -0.58 -7.92 -6.61
N LEU A 36 -0.75 -6.61 -6.41
CA LEU A 36 -0.04 -5.88 -5.37
C LEU A 36 -0.44 -6.33 -3.96
N VAL A 37 -1.72 -6.65 -3.69
CA VAL A 37 -2.11 -7.08 -2.35
C VAL A 37 -1.46 -8.41 -1.97
N ALA A 38 -1.28 -9.32 -2.92
CA ALA A 38 -0.62 -10.61 -2.68
C ALA A 38 0.84 -10.43 -2.23
N VAL A 39 1.53 -9.43 -2.78
CA VAL A 39 2.93 -9.12 -2.44
C VAL A 39 3.03 -8.27 -1.16
N VAL A 40 2.32 -7.14 -1.11
CA VAL A 40 2.40 -6.17 0.00
C VAL A 40 1.85 -6.74 1.32
N TYR A 41 0.94 -7.70 1.23
CA TYR A 41 0.30 -8.37 2.36
C TYR A 41 0.54 -9.89 2.37
N ALA A 42 1.69 -10.35 1.88
CA ALA A 42 2.08 -11.76 1.91
C ALA A 42 1.97 -12.42 3.31
N ASP A 43 2.33 -11.67 4.36
CA ASP A 43 2.25 -12.15 5.75
C ASP A 43 0.83 -12.04 6.37
N THR A 44 -0.15 -11.56 5.61
CA THR A 44 -1.52 -11.37 6.09
C THR A 44 -2.40 -12.54 5.65
N PRO A 45 -3.18 -13.15 6.56
CA PRO A 45 -4.10 -14.23 6.21
C PRO A 45 -5.00 -13.87 5.02
N ILE A 46 -5.15 -14.78 4.05
CA ILE A 46 -5.91 -14.55 2.82
C ILE A 46 -7.35 -14.07 3.10
N LYS A 47 -7.99 -14.59 4.14
CA LYS A 47 -9.33 -14.15 4.57
C LYS A 47 -9.41 -12.65 4.91
N LEU A 48 -8.29 -12.01 5.24
CA LEU A 48 -8.17 -10.58 5.52
C LEU A 48 -7.73 -9.76 4.30
N HIS A 49 -7.41 -10.40 3.16
CA HIS A 49 -6.96 -9.69 1.96
C HIS A 49 -8.01 -8.71 1.44
N GLY A 50 -9.30 -8.98 1.61
CA GLY A 50 -10.35 -8.00 1.27
C GLY A 50 -10.23 -6.68 2.05
N ALA A 51 -9.87 -6.74 3.33
CA ALA A 51 -9.60 -5.55 4.13
C ALA A 51 -8.24 -4.92 3.81
N ALA A 52 -7.24 -5.76 3.52
CA ALA A 52 -5.92 -5.31 3.09
C ALA A 52 -5.97 -4.54 1.76
N LYS A 53 -6.76 -5.01 0.77
CA LYS A 53 -6.98 -4.33 -0.51
C LYS A 53 -7.48 -2.89 -0.33
N ARG A 54 -8.39 -2.66 0.61
CA ARG A 54 -8.88 -1.29 0.92
C ARG A 54 -7.76 -0.40 1.46
N SER A 55 -6.93 -0.95 2.34
CA SER A 55 -5.78 -0.21 2.88
C SER A 55 -4.73 0.07 1.80
N LEU A 56 -4.42 -0.92 0.97
CA LEU A 56 -3.52 -0.79 -0.19
C LEU A 56 -4.01 0.29 -1.16
N TYR A 57 -5.29 0.25 -1.52
CA TYR A 57 -5.90 1.22 -2.42
C TYR A 57 -5.78 2.65 -1.87
N ALA A 58 -6.02 2.85 -0.57
CA ALA A 58 -5.83 4.16 0.06
C ALA A 58 -4.37 4.66 -0.01
N HIS A 59 -3.38 3.75 0.11
CA HIS A 59 -1.98 4.11 -0.07
C HIS A 59 -1.65 4.45 -1.52
N LEU A 60 -2.19 3.71 -2.49
CA LEU A 60 -1.99 3.99 -3.92
C LEU A 60 -2.58 5.35 -4.32
N LEU A 61 -3.78 5.69 -3.83
CA LEU A 61 -4.38 7.01 -4.04
C LEU A 61 -3.51 8.15 -3.48
N LYS A 62 -2.95 7.97 -2.28
CA LYS A 62 -2.01 8.96 -1.71
C LYS A 62 -0.77 9.09 -2.59
N LEU A 63 -0.16 7.97 -2.96
CA LEU A 63 1.06 7.94 -3.77
C LEU A 63 0.84 8.54 -5.17
N GLU A 64 -0.37 8.40 -5.73
CA GLU A 64 -0.77 9.06 -6.98
C GLU A 64 -0.88 10.57 -6.80
N ALA A 65 -1.50 11.03 -5.72
CA ALA A 65 -1.55 12.45 -5.38
C ALA A 65 -0.15 13.04 -5.15
N ASP A 66 0.78 12.25 -4.61
CA ASP A 66 2.19 12.63 -4.42
C ASP A 66 3.03 12.52 -5.72
N GLY A 67 2.45 12.08 -6.84
CA GLY A 67 3.14 11.94 -8.13
C GLY A 67 4.16 10.80 -8.16
N ARG A 68 4.03 9.79 -7.29
CA ARG A 68 4.96 8.65 -7.18
C ARG A 68 4.47 7.40 -7.92
N VAL A 69 3.16 7.28 -8.11
CA VAL A 69 2.56 6.25 -8.96
C VAL A 69 1.53 6.88 -9.91
N ALA A 70 1.25 6.19 -11.01
CA ALA A 70 0.16 6.53 -11.92
C ALA A 70 -0.80 5.35 -12.06
N ARG A 71 -2.09 5.65 -12.22
CA ARG A 71 -3.12 4.66 -12.59
C ARG A 71 -3.43 4.72 -14.09
N ALA A 72 -3.49 3.56 -14.74
CA ALA A 72 -3.92 3.41 -16.13
C ALA A 72 -4.93 2.26 -16.22
N GLY A 73 -6.23 2.58 -16.29
CA GLY A 73 -7.28 1.56 -16.16
C GLY A 73 -7.24 0.91 -14.77
N ASP A 74 -7.09 -0.41 -14.75
CA ASP A 74 -6.98 -1.20 -13.51
C ASP A 74 -5.55 -1.37 -13.00
N ASP A 75 -4.57 -0.91 -13.79
CA ASP A 75 -3.16 -1.04 -13.49
C ASP A 75 -2.60 0.19 -12.76
N TRP A 76 -1.67 -0.07 -11.85
CA TRP A 76 -0.85 0.92 -11.20
C TRP A 76 0.60 0.76 -11.65
N ARG A 77 1.33 1.87 -11.76
CA ARG A 77 2.76 1.87 -12.07
C ARG A 77 3.52 2.91 -11.27
N LEU A 78 4.79 2.62 -10.97
CA LEU A 78 5.71 3.65 -10.47
C LEU A 78 5.98 4.71 -11.56
N ILE A 79 6.15 5.95 -11.13
CA ILE A 79 6.59 7.10 -11.97
C ILE A 79 8.10 7.30 -11.79
#